data_AF-A0A6J1DXP1-F1
#
_entry.id   AF-A0A6J1DXP1-F1
#
_cell.length_a   1.000
_cell.length_b   1.000
_cell.length_c   1.000
_cell.angle_alpha   90.00
_cell.angle_beta   90.00
_cell.angle_gamma   90.00
#
_symmetry.space_group_name_H-M   'P 1'
#
loop_
_entity.id
_entity.type
_entity.pdbx_description
1 polymer ?
#
loop_
_entity_poly.entity_id
_entity_poly.type
_entity_poly.pdbx_seq_one_letter_code
_entity_poly.pdbx_strand_id
1 'polypeptide(L)'
;MSTSIIQLLASDKLNGDNYGIWKSNLNTILVIDDLRSVLTEECPPAPAPNANRTVREAYDRWVKANDKARVYILASISDVLSKKHERLATAREMMDSLQALSGQPLTSIMHDAIQYVYNCRMKEGSSAREHVLNMMVHFNVA
;
A
#
# COMPACT_ATOMS: atom_id res chain seq x y z
N MET A 1 22.66 13.22 0.04
CA MET A 1 21.40 12.94 0.77
C MET A 1 20.51 11.95 0.04
N SER A 2 20.28 12.08 -1.28
CA SER A 2 19.42 11.18 -2.05
C SER A 2 19.77 9.68 -1.95
N THR A 3 21.06 9.31 -1.98
CA THR A 3 21.49 7.91 -1.93
C THR A 3 21.14 7.21 -0.60
N SER A 4 21.29 7.91 0.53
CA SER A 4 20.98 7.36 1.86
C SER A 4 19.48 7.14 2.07
N ILE A 5 18.65 8.03 1.55
CA ILE A 5 17.18 7.89 1.59
C ILE A 5 16.75 6.66 0.77
N ILE A 6 17.29 6.49 -0.44
CA ILE A 6 16.95 5.34 -1.30
C ILE A 6 17.35 4.01 -0.65
N GLN A 7 18.53 3.95 0.00
CA GLN A 7 18.95 2.75 0.73
C GLN A 7 18.01 2.42 1.90
N LEU A 8 17.54 3.42 2.63
CA LEU A 8 16.58 3.24 3.72
C LEU A 8 15.21 2.76 3.21
N LEU A 9 14.74 3.29 2.07
CA LEU A 9 13.50 2.82 1.44
C LEU A 9 13.62 1.36 0.98
N ALA A 10 14.80 0.94 0.55
CA ALA A 10 15.04 -0.41 0.05
C ALA A 10 15.23 -1.47 1.16
N SER A 11 15.58 -1.07 2.39
CA SER A 11 15.88 -2.02 3.47
C SER A 11 14.64 -2.65 4.12
N ASP A 12 13.52 -1.92 4.20
CA ASP A 12 12.27 -2.37 4.83
C ASP A 12 11.07 -2.14 3.89
N LYS A 13 11.05 -2.88 2.79
CA LYS A 13 9.98 -2.79 1.80
C LYS A 13 8.63 -3.24 2.37
N LEU A 14 7.55 -2.58 1.95
CA LEU A 14 6.18 -3.05 2.21
C LEU A 14 5.98 -4.45 1.64
N ASN A 15 5.61 -5.41 2.49
CA ASN A 15 5.38 -6.81 2.12
C ASN A 15 4.00 -7.35 2.52
N GLY A 16 3.14 -6.52 3.11
CA GLY A 16 1.75 -6.84 3.46
C GLY A 16 1.43 -6.48 4.91
N ASP A 17 2.20 -7.03 5.85
CA ASP A 17 1.88 -7.00 7.29
C ASP A 17 2.44 -5.76 8.00
N ASN A 18 3.40 -5.08 7.39
CA ASN A 18 4.12 -3.95 7.99
C ASN A 18 3.59 -2.56 7.59
N TYR A 19 2.39 -2.46 7.02
CA TYR A 19 1.87 -1.20 6.46
C TYR A 19 1.92 -0.01 7.42
N GLY A 20 1.56 -0.19 8.70
CA GLY A 20 1.58 0.90 9.67
C GLY A 20 2.98 1.50 9.89
N ILE A 21 3.97 0.63 10.08
CA ILE A 21 5.38 1.03 10.28
C ILE A 21 5.95 1.62 8.98
N TRP A 22 5.73 0.94 7.85
CA TRP A 22 6.16 1.40 6.53
C TRP A 22 5.61 2.78 6.20
N LYS A 23 4.31 3.01 6.43
CA LYS A 23 3.66 4.31 6.19
C LYS A 23 4.26 5.41 7.04
N SER A 24 4.63 5.13 8.29
CA SER A 24 5.30 6.09 9.17
C SER A 24 6.69 6.47 8.66
N ASN A 25 7.48 5.49 8.24
CA ASN A 25 8.83 5.70 7.70
C ASN A 25 8.79 6.51 6.40
N LEU A 26 7.94 6.11 5.45
CA LEU A 26 7.73 6.83 4.20
C LEU A 26 7.31 8.28 4.44
N ASN A 27 6.33 8.49 5.34
CA ASN A 27 5.86 9.82 5.69
C ASN A 27 6.97 10.72 6.25
N THR A 28 7.87 10.16 7.06
CA THR A 28 9.02 10.90 7.61
C THR A 28 9.93 11.37 6.48
N ILE A 29 10.22 10.51 5.51
CA ILE A 29 11.05 10.81 4.34
C ILE A 29 10.41 11.89 3.47
N LEU A 30 9.09 11.79 3.24
CA LEU A 30 8.36 12.80 2.47
C LEU A 30 8.33 14.17 3.18
N VAL A 31 8.33 14.21 4.50
CA VAL A 31 8.44 15.47 5.26
C VAL A 31 9.85 16.07 5.14
N ILE A 32 10.90 15.25 5.26
CA ILE A 32 12.30 15.70 5.12
C ILE A 32 12.53 16.35 3.75
N ASP A 33 11.91 15.80 2.71
CA ASP A 33 12.08 16.24 1.33
C ASP A 33 11.02 17.25 0.83
N ASP A 34 10.15 17.72 1.72
CA ASP A 34 9.06 18.68 1.43
C ASP A 34 8.09 18.21 0.31
N LEU A 35 7.73 16.92 0.37
CA LEU A 35 6.86 16.26 -0.61
C LEU A 35 5.49 15.88 -0.04
N ARG A 36 5.24 16.08 1.26
CA ARG A 36 4.03 15.55 1.91
C ARG A 36 2.73 16.15 1.33
N SER A 37 2.77 17.38 0.84
CA SER A 37 1.62 18.06 0.22
C SER A 37 1.01 17.26 -0.93
N VAL A 38 1.83 16.53 -1.72
CA VAL A 38 1.34 15.77 -2.88
C VAL A 38 0.46 14.56 -2.51
N LEU A 39 0.43 14.18 -1.23
CA LEU A 39 -0.46 13.13 -0.73
C LEU A 39 -1.83 13.68 -0.26
N THR A 40 -1.92 14.96 0.06
CA THR A 40 -3.11 15.58 0.67
C THR A 40 -3.81 16.56 -0.25
N GLU A 41 -3.05 17.29 -1.05
CA GLU A 41 -3.58 18.26 -2.00
C GLU A 41 -4.12 17.56 -3.24
N GLU A 42 -5.04 18.23 -3.93
CA GLU A 42 -5.52 17.78 -5.22
C GLU A 42 -4.51 18.09 -6.32
N CYS A 43 -4.53 17.30 -7.40
CA CYS A 43 -3.75 17.59 -8.58
C CYS A 43 -4.19 18.94 -9.17
N PRO A 44 -3.29 19.92 -9.33
CA PRO A 44 -3.64 21.19 -9.93
C PRO A 44 -4.06 20.97 -11.40
N PRO A 45 -5.03 21.74 -11.91
CA PRO A 45 -5.43 21.63 -13.31
C PRO A 45 -4.27 22.02 -14.23
N ALA A 46 -4.18 21.34 -15.38
CA ALA A 46 -3.17 21.66 -16.38
C ALA A 46 -3.32 23.13 -16.82
N PRO A 47 -2.23 23.91 -16.86
CA PRO A 47 -2.30 25.32 -17.21
C PRO A 47 -2.74 25.49 -18.67
N ALA A 48 -3.64 26.45 -18.90
CA ALA A 48 -4.03 26.84 -20.26
C ALA A 48 -2.81 27.36 -21.06
N PRO A 49 -2.84 27.32 -22.41
CA PRO A 49 -1.73 27.80 -23.24
C PRO A 49 -1.31 29.25 -22.94
N ASN A 50 -2.29 30.09 -22.58
CA ASN A 50 -2.14 31.50 -22.22
C ASN A 50 -2.01 31.75 -20.70
N ALA A 51 -1.89 30.70 -19.88
CA ALA A 51 -1.72 30.85 -18.44
C ALA A 51 -0.46 31.65 -18.13
N ASN A 52 -0.55 32.48 -17.08
CA ASN A 52 0.61 33.25 -16.64
C ASN A 52 1.73 32.33 -16.11
N ARG A 53 2.93 32.91 -16.05
CA ARG A 53 4.13 32.20 -15.64
C ARG A 53 4.00 31.56 -14.25
N THR A 54 3.42 32.28 -13.29
CA THR A 54 3.26 31.82 -11.90
C THR A 54 2.41 30.55 -11.81
N VAL A 55 1.29 30.48 -12.55
CA VAL A 55 0.41 29.31 -12.59
C VAL A 55 1.14 28.11 -13.18
N ARG A 56 1.90 28.32 -14.27
CA ARG A 56 2.69 27.25 -14.89
C ARG A 56 3.79 26.74 -13.95
N GLU A 57 4.53 27.64 -13.33
CA GLU A 57 5.57 27.30 -12.36
C GLU A 57 5.04 26.59 -11.12
N ALA A 58 3.81 26.88 -10.68
CA ALA A 58 3.16 26.16 -9.60
C ALA A 58 2.80 24.72 -10.02
N TYR A 59 2.20 24.54 -11.20
CA TYR A 59 1.89 23.23 -11.75
C TYR A 59 3.16 22.38 -11.95
N ASP A 60 4.20 22.93 -12.57
CA ASP A 60 5.46 22.21 -12.83
C ASP A 60 6.15 21.79 -11.52
N ARG A 61 6.11 22.65 -10.49
CA ARG A 61 6.61 22.31 -9.15
C ARG A 61 5.84 21.15 -8.53
N TRP A 62 4.51 21.18 -8.63
CA TRP A 62 3.67 20.10 -8.12
C TRP A 62 3.94 18.78 -8.85
N VAL A 63 4.02 18.80 -10.19
CA VAL A 63 4.31 17.59 -11.00
C VAL A 63 5.66 17.00 -10.60
N LYS A 64 6.70 17.83 -10.47
CA LYS A 64 8.03 17.38 -10.04
C LYS A 64 8.03 16.77 -8.64
N ALA A 65 7.28 17.37 -7.71
CA ALA A 65 7.15 16.85 -6.35
C ALA A 65 6.40 15.49 -6.36
N ASN A 66 5.32 15.39 -7.14
CA ASN A 66 4.53 14.17 -7.28
C ASN A 66 5.38 13.04 -7.87
N ASP A 67 6.12 13.28 -8.95
CA ASP A 67 6.99 12.26 -9.56
C ASP A 67 8.07 11.78 -8.61
N LYS A 68 8.67 12.69 -7.83
CA LYS A 68 9.66 12.31 -6.82
C LYS A 68 9.04 11.46 -5.71
N ALA A 69 7.85 11.81 -5.22
CA ALA A 69 7.13 11.03 -4.23
C ALA A 69 6.74 9.64 -4.76
N ARG A 70 6.30 9.54 -6.02
CA ARG A 70 5.99 8.26 -6.70
C ARG A 70 7.22 7.36 -6.73
N VAL A 71 8.39 7.89 -7.07
CA VAL A 71 9.65 7.13 -7.06
C VAL A 71 9.97 6.61 -5.66
N TYR A 72 9.78 7.41 -4.61
CA TYR A 72 10.00 6.96 -3.23
C TYR A 72 9.04 5.84 -2.83
N ILE A 73 7.76 5.95 -3.18
CA ILE A 73 6.79 4.89 -2.93
C ILE A 73 7.21 3.61 -3.66
N LEU A 74 7.49 3.67 -4.97
CA LEU A 74 7.88 2.51 -5.78
C LEU A 74 9.16 1.83 -5.27
N ALA A 75 10.14 2.61 -4.80
CA ALA A 75 11.38 2.08 -4.24
C ALA A 75 11.17 1.39 -2.89
N SER A 76 10.13 1.79 -2.15
CA SER A 76 9.84 1.34 -0.79
C SER A 76 8.85 0.17 -0.69
N ILE A 77 8.38 -0.35 -1.81
CA ILE A 77 7.42 -1.46 -1.85
C ILE A 77 8.03 -2.66 -2.57
N SER A 78 7.50 -3.86 -2.32
CA SER A 78 7.95 -5.08 -3.01
C SER A 78 7.81 -4.95 -4.53
N ASP A 79 8.62 -5.70 -5.29
CA ASP A 79 8.63 -5.58 -6.76
C ASP A 79 7.27 -5.96 -7.39
N VAL A 80 6.53 -6.87 -6.75
CA VAL A 80 5.16 -7.26 -7.15
C VAL A 80 4.21 -6.07 -7.00
N LEU A 81 4.25 -5.37 -5.86
CA LEU A 81 3.45 -4.17 -5.64
C LEU A 81 3.90 -3.04 -6.56
N SER A 82 5.21 -2.86 -6.75
CA SER A 82 5.78 -1.84 -7.63
C SER A 82 5.22 -1.95 -9.06
N LYS A 83 5.27 -3.14 -9.66
CA LYS A 83 4.69 -3.40 -11.01
C LYS A 83 3.19 -3.11 -11.09
N LYS A 84 2.44 -3.36 -10.01
CA LYS A 84 0.99 -3.09 -9.97
C LYS A 84 0.68 -1.59 -9.92
N HIS A 85 1.56 -0.78 -9.33
CA HIS A 85 1.31 0.65 -9.06
C HIS A 85 2.10 1.60 -9.99
N GLU A 86 3.01 1.10 -10.83
CA GLU A 86 3.87 1.93 -11.72
C GLU A 86 3.06 2.86 -12.66
N ARG A 87 1.84 2.44 -13.04
CA ARG A 87 0.97 3.15 -13.98
C ARG A 87 0.08 4.20 -13.32
N LEU A 88 0.01 4.24 -11.98
CA LEU A 88 -0.79 5.23 -11.27
C LEU A 88 -0.14 6.61 -11.43
N ALA A 89 -0.97 7.61 -11.74
CA ALA A 89 -0.53 8.93 -12.17
C ALA A 89 -0.02 9.76 -10.98
N THR A 90 -0.56 9.54 -9.79
CA THR A 90 -0.23 10.32 -8.60
C THR A 90 0.26 9.47 -7.44
N ALA A 91 1.14 10.06 -6.62
CA ALA A 91 1.58 9.46 -5.36
C ALA A 91 0.39 9.19 -4.41
N ARG A 92 -0.63 10.06 -4.47
CA ARG A 92 -1.88 9.91 -3.71
C ARG A 92 -2.65 8.66 -4.10
N GLU A 93 -2.89 8.44 -5.39
CA GLU A 93 -3.56 7.21 -5.88
C GLU A 93 -2.79 5.95 -5.47
N MET A 94 -1.46 5.98 -5.51
CA MET A 94 -0.63 4.87 -5.03
C MET A 94 -0.85 4.62 -3.54
N MET A 95 -0.81 5.67 -2.71
CA MET A 95 -1.02 5.56 -1.27
C MET A 95 -2.41 5.04 -0.92
N ASP A 96 -3.45 5.53 -1.60
CA ASP A 96 -4.84 5.10 -1.41
C ASP A 96 -5.02 3.62 -1.80
N SER A 97 -4.43 3.21 -2.93
CA SER A 97 -4.46 1.81 -3.38
C SER A 97 -3.74 0.89 -2.41
N LEU A 98 -2.54 1.27 -1.94
CA LEU A 98 -1.79 0.51 -0.94
C LEU A 98 -2.54 0.42 0.39
N GLN A 99 -3.19 1.51 0.82
CA GLN A 99 -4.01 1.51 2.02
C GLN A 99 -5.20 0.54 1.91
N ALA A 100 -5.87 0.51 0.76
CA ALA A 100 -6.97 -0.40 0.52
C ALA A 100 -6.53 -1.88 0.53
N LEU A 101 -5.33 -2.17 0.03
CA LEU A 101 -4.76 -3.52 0.05
C LEU A 101 -4.34 -3.95 1.46
N SER A 102 -3.80 -3.04 2.26
CA SER A 102 -3.39 -3.33 3.64
C SER A 102 -4.55 -3.30 4.64
N GLY A 103 -5.66 -2.67 4.29
CA GLY A 103 -6.86 -2.54 5.11
C GLY A 103 -7.89 -3.65 4.92
N GLN A 104 -7.54 -4.81 4.32
CA GLN A 104 -8.45 -5.94 4.23
C GLN A 104 -8.40 -6.81 5.50
N PRO A 105 -9.36 -6.68 6.45
CA PRO A 105 -9.57 -7.70 7.48
C PRO A 105 -9.88 -9.07 6.86
N LEU A 106 -10.42 -9.09 5.63
CA LEU A 106 -10.68 -10.30 4.87
C LEU A 106 -9.44 -11.16 4.63
N THR A 107 -8.24 -10.58 4.49
CA THR A 107 -7.03 -11.37 4.22
C THR A 107 -6.57 -12.11 5.47
N SER A 108 -6.66 -11.48 6.65
CA SER A 108 -6.39 -12.14 7.93
C SER A 108 -7.44 -13.21 8.23
N ILE A 109 -8.73 -12.88 8.07
CA ILE A 109 -9.84 -13.83 8.28
C ILE A 109 -9.73 -15.01 7.30
N MET A 110 -9.43 -14.74 6.02
CA MET A 110 -9.17 -15.79 5.04
C MET A 110 -7.94 -16.61 5.38
N HIS A 111 -6.85 -15.98 5.82
CA HIS A 111 -5.62 -16.67 6.19
C HIS A 111 -5.87 -17.61 7.38
N ASP A 112 -6.55 -17.13 8.42
CA ASP A 112 -6.94 -17.92 9.59
C ASP A 112 -7.89 -19.07 9.20
N ALA A 113 -8.86 -18.81 8.33
CA ALA A 113 -9.78 -19.82 7.81
C ALA A 113 -9.06 -20.90 6.98
N ILE A 114 -8.14 -20.51 6.10
CA ILE A 114 -7.32 -21.44 5.30
C ILE A 114 -6.39 -22.25 6.20
N GLN A 115 -5.74 -21.60 7.16
CA GLN A 115 -4.86 -22.27 8.12
C GLN A 115 -5.64 -23.27 8.99
N TYR A 116 -6.86 -22.92 9.40
CA TYR A 116 -7.76 -23.83 10.10
C TYR A 116 -8.06 -25.06 9.24
N VAL A 117 -8.52 -24.89 7.99
CA VAL A 117 -8.79 -26.03 7.08
C VAL A 117 -7.57 -26.93 6.91
N TYR A 118 -6.42 -26.34 6.66
CA TYR A 118 -5.18 -27.07 6.42
C TYR A 118 -4.79 -27.96 7.62
N ASN A 119 -5.01 -27.46 8.83
CA ASN A 119 -4.66 -28.16 10.07
C ASN A 119 -5.81 -29.01 10.64
N CYS A 120 -7.04 -28.83 10.18
CA CYS A 120 -8.21 -29.52 10.70
C CYS A 120 -8.25 -30.94 10.15
N ARG A 121 -7.69 -31.88 10.92
CA ARG A 121 -7.71 -33.32 10.64
C ARG A 121 -8.78 -34.01 11.45
N MET A 122 -9.47 -34.95 10.81
CA MET A 122 -10.37 -35.88 11.50
C MET A 122 -9.57 -36.78 12.45
N LYS A 123 -10.11 -37.02 13.65
CA LYS A 123 -9.59 -38.05 14.55
C LYS A 123 -10.05 -39.42 14.08
N GLU A 124 -9.20 -40.43 14.21
CA GLU A 124 -9.55 -41.80 13.86
C GLU A 124 -10.74 -42.30 14.70
N GLY A 125 -11.72 -42.94 14.06
CA GLY A 125 -12.97 -43.36 14.70
C GLY A 125 -14.01 -42.26 14.94
N SER A 126 -13.74 -41.00 14.57
CA SER A 126 -14.71 -39.90 14.73
C SER A 126 -15.71 -39.79 13.58
N SER A 127 -16.90 -39.24 13.87
CA SER A 127 -17.96 -39.04 12.88
C SER A 127 -17.61 -37.98 11.85
N ALA A 128 -17.59 -38.36 10.57
CA ALA A 128 -17.38 -37.44 9.45
C ALA A 128 -18.41 -36.31 9.43
N ARG A 129 -19.67 -36.62 9.73
CA ARG A 129 -20.76 -35.63 9.78
C ARG A 129 -20.49 -34.55 10.84
N GLU A 130 -20.06 -34.96 12.02
CA GLU A 130 -19.82 -34.05 13.14
C GLU A 130 -18.57 -33.20 12.92
N HIS A 131 -17.53 -33.78 12.31
CA HIS A 131 -16.35 -33.05 11.89
C HIS A 131 -16.67 -31.93 10.89
N VAL A 132 -17.46 -32.23 9.85
CA VAL A 132 -17.87 -31.23 8.85
C VAL A 132 -18.72 -30.12 9.48
N LEU A 133 -19.62 -30.47 10.41
CA LEU A 133 -20.42 -29.47 11.13
C LEU A 133 -19.53 -28.54 11.97
N ASN A 134 -18.52 -29.06 12.67
CA ASN A 134 -17.58 -28.25 13.44
C ASN A 134 -16.74 -27.33 12.54
N MET A 135 -16.32 -27.81 11.37
CA MET A 135 -15.67 -26.96 10.36
C MET A 135 -16.59 -25.83 9.92
N MET A 136 -17.85 -26.12 9.59
CA MET A 136 -18.84 -25.11 9.17
C MET A 136 -19.11 -24.07 10.26
N VAL A 137 -19.16 -24.45 11.54
CA VAL A 137 -19.32 -23.51 12.65
C VAL A 137 -18.13 -22.56 12.74
N HIS A 138 -16.90 -23.05 12.54
CA HIS A 138 -15.70 -22.20 12.58
C HIS A 138 -15.72 -21.12 11.48
N PHE A 139 -16.20 -21.45 10.29
CA PHE A 139 -16.36 -20.51 9.17
C PHE A 139 -17.52 -19.51 9.33
N ASN A 140 -18.52 -19.82 10.14
CA ASN A 140 -19.67 -18.94 10.36
C ASN A 140 -19.45 -17.94 11.50
N VAL A 141 -18.40 -18.12 12.31
CA VAL A 141 -18.08 -17.29 13.49
C VAL A 141 -16.84 -16.42 13.29
N ALA A 142 -15.96 -16.79 12.35
CA ALA A 142 -14.82 -16.00 11.87
C ALA A 142 -15.26 -14.96 10.84
#